data_AF-A0A7X7NVD6-F1
#
_entry.id   AF-A0A7X7NVD6-F1
#
_cell.length_a   1.000
_cell.length_b   1.000
_cell.length_c   1.000
_cell.angle_alpha   90.00
_cell.angle_beta   90.00
_cell.angle_gamma   90.00
#
_symmetry.space_group_name_H-M   'P 1'
#
loop_
_entity.id
_entity.type
_entity.pdbx_description
1 polymer ?
#
loop_
_entity_poly.entity_id
_entity_poly.type
_entity_poly.pdbx_seq_one_letter_code
_entity_poly.pdbx_strand_id
1 'polypeptide(L)'
;MRYYLLVDFGSTLTKLTAVDITIPDIIATASYQTTIETDINLGYQQALKKLYQKIGSHLKFDRIFACSSAAGGLKMAAIGIVEELTVEAAKRACLGAGSRVEMVISGEITRFEIEEIKNKKIDI
;
A
#
# COMPACT_ATOMS: atom_id res chain seq x y z
N MET A 1 9.31 29.38 5.23
CA MET A 1 8.31 28.51 4.59
C MET A 1 8.63 27.08 4.97
N ARG A 2 7.61 26.24 5.18
CA ARG A 2 7.74 24.82 5.50
C ARG A 2 7.06 24.00 4.43
N TYR A 3 7.79 23.05 3.85
CA TYR A 3 7.34 22.28 2.69
C TYR A 3 7.26 20.81 3.02
N TYR A 4 6.10 20.21 2.76
CA TYR A 4 5.90 18.77 2.92
C TYR A 4 5.74 18.09 1.56
N LEU A 5 6.24 16.87 1.46
CA LEU A 5 5.99 15.98 0.34
C LEU A 5 5.03 14.88 0.78
N LEU A 6 3.90 14.77 0.10
CA LEU A 6 2.94 13.70 0.31
C LEU A 6 3.10 12.67 -0.81
N VAL A 7 3.26 11.41 -0.45
CA VAL A 7 3.55 10.31 -1.37
C VAL A 7 2.45 9.25 -1.24
N ASP A 8 1.80 8.92 -2.35
CA ASP A 8 0.87 7.81 -2.46
C ASP A 8 1.45 6.76 -3.40
N PHE A 9 1.92 5.65 -2.83
CA PHE A 9 2.34 4.47 -3.57
C PHE A 9 1.11 3.61 -3.91
N GLY A 10 0.38 3.99 -4.95
CA GLY A 10 -0.78 3.24 -5.42
C GLY A 10 -0.40 1.94 -6.14
N SER A 11 -1.34 1.01 -6.28
CA SER A 11 -1.20 -0.22 -7.08
C SER A 11 -0.81 0.02 -8.54
N THR A 12 -1.19 1.16 -9.11
CA THR A 12 -0.90 1.53 -10.51
C THR A 12 0.05 2.72 -10.63
N LEU A 13 -0.12 3.75 -9.80
CA LEU A 13 0.63 5.00 -9.89
C LEU A 13 1.22 5.38 -8.54
N THR A 14 2.49 5.77 -8.56
CA THR A 14 3.15 6.48 -7.46
C THR A 14 2.94 7.98 -7.69
N LYS A 15 2.21 8.63 -6.79
CA LYS A 15 1.83 10.05 -6.89
C LYS A 15 2.53 10.84 -5.79
N LEU A 16 3.04 12.01 -6.16
CA LEU A 16 3.74 12.92 -5.27
C LEU A 16 3.06 14.29 -5.32
N THR A 17 2.84 14.88 -4.16
CA THR A 17 2.26 16.21 -4.00
C THR A 17 3.12 17.04 -3.06
N ALA A 18 3.69 18.12 -3.58
CA ALA A 18 4.43 19.11 -2.79
C ALA A 18 3.45 20.17 -2.28
N VAL A 19 3.49 20.45 -0.99
CA VAL A 19 2.62 21.45 -0.35
C VAL A 19 3.44 22.42 0.49
N ASP A 20 3.05 23.70 0.49
CA ASP A 20 3.45 24.64 1.53
C ASP A 20 2.44 24.54 2.66
N ILE A 21 2.89 24.32 3.88
CA ILE A 21 2.00 24.27 5.05
C ILE A 21 1.94 25.62 5.80
N THR A 22 2.79 26.56 5.42
CA THR A 22 2.76 27.95 5.91
C THR A 22 1.62 28.71 5.24
N ILE A 23 1.51 28.53 3.92
CA ILE A 23 0.41 28.99 3.09
C ILE A 23 -0.20 27.70 2.53
N PRO A 24 -1.31 27.17 3.11
CA PRO A 24 -1.81 25.82 2.86
C PRO A 24 -2.26 25.63 1.41
N ASP A 25 -1.29 25.43 0.53
CA ASP A 25 -1.46 25.43 -0.92
C ASP A 25 -0.58 24.33 -1.55
N ILE A 26 -1.04 23.85 -2.71
CA ILE A 26 -0.36 22.82 -3.48
C ILE A 26 0.62 23.51 -4.43
N ILE A 27 1.91 23.23 -4.24
CA ILE A 27 2.97 23.78 -5.08
C ILE A 27 2.98 23.06 -6.43
N ALA A 28 2.96 21.73 -6.41
CA ALA A 28 2.94 20.90 -7.61
C ALA A 28 2.52 19.47 -7.30
N THR A 29 2.06 18.76 -8.33
CA THR A 29 1.80 17.33 -8.30
C THR A 29 2.47 16.63 -9.48
N ALA A 30 2.92 15.40 -9.26
CA ALA A 30 3.46 14.55 -10.31
C ALA A 30 3.16 13.08 -10.02
N SER A 31 3.16 12.27 -11.07
CA SER A 31 2.98 10.83 -10.94
C SER A 31 3.82 10.06 -11.95
N TYR A 32 4.07 8.81 -11.59
CA TYR A 32 4.73 7.83 -12.43
C TYR A 32 4.12 6.45 -12.17
N GLN A 33 4.32 5.51 -13.10
CA GLN A 33 3.89 4.14 -12.91
C GLN A 33 4.54 3.53 -11.68
N THR A 34 3.77 2.81 -10.86
CA THR A 34 4.31 2.08 -9.72
C THR A 34 5.14 0.90 -10.20
N THR A 35 6.37 0.79 -9.69
CA THR A 35 7.36 -0.20 -10.11
C THR A 35 7.57 -1.31 -9.07
N ILE A 36 6.50 -1.72 -8.39
CA ILE A 36 6.53 -2.68 -7.27
C ILE A 36 7.11 -4.05 -7.67
N GLU A 37 6.93 -4.46 -8.93
CA GLU A 37 7.45 -5.75 -9.44
C GLU A 37 8.98 -5.77 -9.58
N THR A 38 9.63 -4.61 -9.59
CA THR A 38 11.09 -4.49 -9.72
C THR A 38 11.67 -3.78 -8.50
N ASP A 39 11.56 -2.46 -8.45
CA ASP A 39 11.91 -1.64 -7.29
C ASP A 39 11.03 -0.39 -7.25
N ILE A 40 10.24 -0.26 -6.19
CA ILE A 40 9.30 0.85 -5.98
C ILE A 40 9.99 2.23 -5.95
N ASN A 41 11.29 2.26 -5.60
CA ASN A 41 12.08 3.50 -5.58
C ASN A 41 12.25 4.10 -6.98
N LEU A 42 12.27 3.28 -8.04
CA LEU A 42 12.38 3.76 -9.41
C LEU A 42 11.19 4.65 -9.78
N GLY A 43 9.96 4.18 -9.50
CA GLY A 43 8.74 4.95 -9.74
C GLY A 43 8.70 6.23 -8.92
N TYR A 44 9.11 6.17 -7.65
CA TYR A 44 9.24 7.35 -6.79
C TYR A 44 10.22 8.39 -7.35
N GLN A 45 11.42 7.97 -7.74
CA GLN A 45 12.45 8.88 -8.28
C GLN A 45 12.00 9.53 -9.59
N GLN A 46 11.33 8.80 -10.48
CA GLN A 46 10.80 9.35 -11.72
C GLN A 46 9.67 10.35 -11.48
N ALA A 47 8.76 10.05 -10.55
CA ALA A 47 7.73 10.99 -10.14
C ALA A 47 8.33 12.25 -9.50
N LEU A 48 9.36 12.10 -8.66
CA LEU A 48 10.06 13.20 -8.01
C LEU A 48 10.80 14.09 -9.01
N LYS A 49 11.45 13.49 -10.01
CA LYS A 49 12.07 14.21 -11.11
C LYS A 49 11.05 15.05 -11.88
N LYS A 50 9.90 14.47 -12.24
CA LYS A 50 8.79 15.19 -12.89
C LYS A 50 8.24 16.33 -12.00
N LEU A 51 8.18 16.10 -10.69
CA LEU A 51 7.74 17.11 -9.74
C LEU A 51 8.67 18.32 -9.74
N TYR A 52 9.98 18.12 -9.61
CA TYR A 52 10.95 19.21 -9.65
C TYR A 52 10.98 19.93 -10.99
N GLN A 53 10.78 19.23 -12.11
CA GLN A 53 10.63 19.87 -13.42
C GLN A 53 9.43 20.82 -13.48
N LYS A 54 8.30 20.46 -12.86
CA LYS A 54 7.12 21.35 -12.78
C LYS A 54 7.34 22.54 -11.84
N ILE A 55 8.03 22.32 -10.73
CA ILE A 55 8.39 23.39 -9.77
C ILE A 55 9.43 24.34 -10.37
N GLY A 56 10.28 23.86 -11.28
CA GLY A 56 11.39 24.61 -11.88
C GLY A 56 12.62 24.74 -10.97
N SER A 57 12.61 24.11 -9.80
CA SER A 57 13.74 24.12 -8.85
C SER A 57 13.72 22.90 -7.93
N HIS A 58 14.85 22.65 -7.26
CA HIS A 58 14.95 21.64 -6.21
C HIS A 58 14.50 22.23 -4.88
N LEU A 59 13.27 21.87 -4.49
CA LEU A 59 12.71 22.23 -3.20
C LEU A 59 13.19 21.27 -2.11
N LYS A 60 13.65 21.80 -0.98
CA LYS A 60 13.94 20.98 0.20
C LYS A 60 12.65 20.76 1.00
N PHE A 61 12.28 19.51 1.22
CA PHE A 61 11.14 19.14 2.05
C PHE A 61 11.57 18.95 3.51
N ASP A 62 10.82 19.54 4.43
CA ASP A 62 11.04 19.38 5.87
C ASP A 62 10.52 18.03 6.38
N ARG A 63 9.45 17.52 5.76
CA ARG A 63 8.88 16.20 6.05
C ARG A 63 8.35 15.54 4.78
N ILE A 64 8.39 14.22 4.80
CA ILE A 64 7.79 13.37 3.77
C ILE A 64 6.81 12.43 4.47
N PHE A 65 5.56 12.42 4.02
CA PHE A 65 4.54 11.49 4.48
C PHE A 65 4.20 10.55 3.34
N ALA A 66 4.08 9.26 3.64
CA ALA A 66 3.80 8.25 2.64
C ALA A 66 2.68 7.32 3.08
N CYS A 67 1.84 6.93 2.12
CA CYS A 67 0.93 5.80 2.22
C CYS A 67 1.20 4.84 1.05
N SER A 68 0.83 3.56 1.21
CA SER A 68 1.07 2.55 0.18
C SER A 68 -0.03 1.50 0.10
N SER A 69 -0.45 1.20 -1.12
CA SER A 69 -1.26 0.04 -1.50
C SER A 69 -0.59 -0.79 -2.61
N ALA A 70 0.63 -0.40 -3.03
CA ALA A 70 1.33 -0.92 -4.20
C ALA A 70 1.57 -2.44 -4.20
N ALA A 71 1.71 -3.07 -3.02
CA ALA A 71 2.02 -4.50 -2.89
C ALA A 71 0.82 -5.45 -3.17
N GLY A 72 -0.30 -4.95 -3.69
CA GLY A 72 -1.45 -5.78 -4.05
C GLY A 72 -2.39 -6.12 -2.89
N GLY A 73 -2.27 -5.36 -1.78
CA GLY A 73 -3.04 -5.55 -0.55
C GLY A 73 -2.47 -6.65 0.34
N LEU A 74 -2.74 -6.54 1.64
CA LEU A 74 -2.32 -7.54 2.62
C LEU A 74 -3.08 -8.85 2.36
N LYS A 75 -2.37 -9.94 2.09
CA LYS A 75 -2.99 -11.26 1.87
C LYS A 75 -3.21 -11.92 3.21
N MET A 76 -4.45 -12.24 3.53
CA MET A 76 -4.82 -12.89 4.78
C MET A 76 -5.49 -14.23 4.57
N ALA A 77 -5.27 -15.14 5.51
CA ALA A 77 -6.08 -16.35 5.68
C ALA A 77 -7.09 -16.16 6.83
N ALA A 78 -8.38 -16.41 6.57
CA ALA A 78 -9.41 -16.43 7.59
C ALA A 78 -9.59 -17.84 8.12
N ILE A 79 -9.32 -18.06 9.41
CA ILE A 79 -9.30 -19.40 10.02
C ILE A 79 -10.24 -19.41 11.23
N GLY A 80 -11.12 -20.40 11.28
CA GLY A 80 -12.08 -20.58 12.37
C GLY A 80 -12.49 -22.04 12.53
N ILE A 81 -13.23 -22.35 13.59
CA ILE A 81 -13.64 -23.73 13.91
C ILE A 81 -15.03 -24.03 13.34
N VAL A 82 -15.96 -23.09 13.52
CA VAL A 82 -17.34 -23.18 13.03
C VAL A 82 -17.50 -22.24 11.84
N GLU A 83 -17.85 -22.81 10.69
CA GLU A 83 -17.94 -22.11 9.40
C GLU A 83 -18.92 -20.93 9.46
N GLU A 84 -20.11 -21.15 10.00
CA GLU A 84 -21.20 -20.18 10.03
C GLU A 84 -20.98 -19.04 11.06
N LEU A 85 -20.00 -19.17 11.95
CA LEU A 85 -19.76 -18.22 13.05
C LEU A 85 -18.34 -17.67 13.06
N THR A 86 -17.38 -18.50 13.46
CA THR A 86 -16.00 -18.03 13.71
C THR A 86 -15.25 -17.77 12.41
N VAL A 87 -15.49 -18.57 11.37
CA VAL A 87 -14.88 -18.35 10.05
C VAL A 87 -15.43 -17.06 9.44
N GLU A 88 -16.74 -16.83 9.50
CA GLU A 88 -17.31 -15.57 9.01
C GLU A 88 -16.90 -14.35 9.85
N ALA A 89 -16.71 -14.50 11.16
CA ALA A 89 -16.14 -13.45 11.98
C ALA A 89 -14.70 -13.11 11.53
N ALA A 90 -13.85 -14.11 11.33
CA ALA A 90 -12.47 -13.94 10.86
C ALA A 90 -12.43 -13.29 9.46
N LYS A 91 -13.23 -13.79 8.53
CA LYS A 91 -13.33 -13.26 7.17
C LYS A 91 -13.77 -11.80 7.15
N ARG A 92 -14.77 -11.44 7.96
CA ARG A 92 -15.21 -10.04 8.11
C ARG A 92 -14.14 -9.16 8.73
N ALA A 93 -13.36 -9.67 9.69
CA ALA A 93 -12.25 -8.93 10.28
C ALA A 93 -11.15 -8.65 9.24
N CYS A 94 -10.77 -9.63 8.43
CA CYS A 94 -9.83 -9.46 7.33
C CYS A 94 -10.32 -8.41 6.33
N LEU A 95 -11.55 -8.56 5.82
CA LEU A 95 -12.14 -7.61 4.88
C LEU A 95 -12.26 -6.20 5.48
N GLY A 96 -12.62 -6.09 6.76
CA GLY A 96 -12.69 -4.82 7.48
C GLY A 96 -11.33 -4.13 7.65
N ALA A 97 -10.25 -4.89 7.71
CA ALA A 97 -8.89 -4.38 7.70
C ALA A 97 -8.41 -3.91 6.31
N GLY A 98 -9.26 -4.02 5.28
CA GLY A 98 -8.91 -3.69 3.89
C GLY A 98 -7.96 -4.71 3.26
N SER A 99 -7.91 -5.92 3.81
CA SER A 99 -7.07 -7.00 3.32
C SER A 99 -7.80 -7.88 2.30
N ARG A 100 -7.04 -8.69 1.57
CA ARG A 100 -7.58 -9.70 0.66
C ARG A 100 -7.62 -11.03 1.38
N VAL A 101 -8.81 -11.62 1.48
CA VAL A 101 -8.97 -12.99 1.99
C VAL A 101 -8.65 -13.96 0.87
N GLU A 102 -7.42 -14.47 0.85
CA GLU A 102 -6.91 -15.40 -0.18
C GLU A 102 -7.18 -16.87 0.18
N MET A 103 -7.54 -17.12 1.44
CA MET A 103 -7.83 -18.45 1.95
C MET A 103 -8.83 -18.38 3.12
N VAL A 104 -9.71 -19.38 3.18
CA VAL A 104 -10.68 -19.56 4.26
C VAL A 104 -10.58 -21.02 4.72
N ILE A 105 -10.30 -21.25 6.00
CA ILE A 105 -10.15 -22.59 6.59
C ILE A 105 -11.15 -22.73 7.74
N SER A 106 -11.82 -23.89 7.79
CA SER A 106 -12.79 -24.25 8.81
C SER A 106 -12.40 -25.55 9.49
N GLY A 107 -12.44 -25.60 10.81
CA GLY A 107 -12.12 -26.78 11.60
C GLY A 107 -10.63 -26.93 11.90
N GLU A 108 -10.16 -28.17 12.03
CA GLU A 108 -8.75 -28.45 12.29
C GLU A 108 -7.90 -28.26 11.04
N ILE A 109 -6.85 -27.44 11.16
CA ILE A 109 -5.88 -27.24 10.10
C ILE A 109 -5.18 -28.55 9.75
N THR A 110 -5.17 -28.85 8.46
CA THR A 110 -4.44 -29.97 7.87
C THR A 110 -3.04 -29.54 7.43
N ARG A 111 -2.13 -30.52 7.28
CA ARG A 111 -0.80 -30.24 6.70
C ARG A 111 -0.88 -29.68 5.28
N PHE A 112 -1.90 -30.07 4.52
CA PHE A 112 -2.11 -29.57 3.16
C PHE A 112 -2.40 -28.06 3.16
N GLU A 113 -3.30 -27.61 4.04
CA GLU A 113 -3.65 -26.19 4.17
C GLU A 113 -2.45 -25.37 4.66
N ILE A 114 -1.62 -25.90 5.57
CA ILE A 114 -0.38 -25.23 5.99
C ILE A 114 0.55 -25.00 4.79
N GLU A 115 0.73 -25.99 3.93
CA GLU A 115 1.55 -25.84 2.74
C GLU A 115 0.92 -24.88 1.73
N GLU A 116 -0.40 -24.87 1.61
CA GLU A 116 -1.11 -23.93 0.74
C GLU A 116 -0.98 -22.47 1.23
N ILE A 117 -1.03 -22.21 2.55
CA ILE A 117 -0.76 -20.89 3.16
C ILE A 117 0.63 -20.40 2.74
N LYS A 118 1.65 -21.25 2.86
CA LYS A 118 3.03 -20.92 2.47
C LYS A 118 3.15 -20.65 0.97
N ASN A 119 2.55 -21.52 0.14
CA ASN A 119 2.62 -21.41 -1.32
C ASN A 119 1.94 -20.14 -1.85
N LYS A 120 0.81 -19.75 -1.24
CA LYS A 120 0.12 -18.49 -1.57
C LYS A 120 0.84 -17.25 -1.07
N LYS A 121 1.87 -17.41 -0.22
CA LYS A 121 2.59 -16.32 0.46
C LYS A 121 1.60 -15.43 1.20
N ILE A 122 0.78 -16.04 2.05
CA ILE A 122 -0.11 -15.30 2.96
C ILE A 122 0.75 -14.49 3.92
N ASP A 123 0.39 -13.22 4.12
CA ASP A 123 1.12 -12.30 4.98
C ASP A 123 0.70 -12.43 6.45
N ILE A 124 -0.60 -12.68 6.71
CA ILE A 124 -1.20 -12.85 8.06
C ILE A 124 -2.19 -14.01 8.08
#